data_AF-A0AA36NTR4-F1
#
_entry.id   AF-A0AA36NTR4-F1
#
_cell.length_a   1.000
_cell.length_b   1.000
_cell.length_c   1.000
_cell.angle_alpha   90.00
_cell.angle_beta   90.00
_cell.angle_gamma   90.00
#
_symmetry.space_group_name_H-M   'P 1'
#
loop_
_entity.id
_entity.type
_entity.pdbx_description
1 polymer ?
#
loop_
_entity_poly.entity_id
_entity_poly.type
_entity_poly.pdbx_seq_one_letter_code
_entity_poly.pdbx_strand_id
1 'polypeptide(L)'
;MKNQNSPEVITVNDQNFGSHGEHWNLLTAHPETDVPKWLGLALDAPVMPMGLCQSEDEMDQSFWLIQGPQGQNVTINQIIAVENQKPRALKTAFPSFESPYQYNAQIERIITCDSATQAVLSLRLNKNTTVYAFDNLFSVNRCQYDKTQTYQVQFNAWAYELESVPAGETIVVDDPASIKHHRALNAILTENNGIAPENLQELINEWQPKTEEDQQPVTVDFSKMVAYLYGENLGQEDEAWFQGNIVGKTSMTFMGAEYTLYDVTLVLEDNLPAILVRIATQNDLYKNFNIGEYIRGNIWIQANIYAKNSETN
;
A
#
# COMPACT_ATOMS: atom_id res chain seq x y z
N MET A 1 25.43 -6.20 -13.22
CA MET A 1 25.31 -7.69 -13.23
C MET A 1 23.89 -8.03 -12.83
N LYS A 2 23.19 -8.96 -13.50
CA LYS A 2 21.85 -9.38 -13.05
C LYS A 2 22.00 -10.05 -11.68
N ASN A 3 21.33 -9.52 -10.67
CA ASN A 3 21.31 -10.14 -9.35
C ASN A 3 20.66 -11.53 -9.49
N GLN A 4 21.38 -12.61 -9.15
CA GLN A 4 20.88 -13.98 -9.31
C GLN A 4 19.69 -14.29 -8.37
N ASN A 5 19.47 -13.44 -7.37
CA ASN A 5 18.39 -13.54 -6.40
C ASN A 5 17.35 -12.43 -6.57
N SER A 6 17.15 -11.90 -7.78
CA SER A 6 16.09 -10.90 -8.02
C SER A 6 14.70 -11.47 -7.65
N PRO A 7 13.79 -10.64 -7.10
CA PRO A 7 12.39 -11.02 -6.95
C PRO A 7 11.76 -11.52 -8.25
N GLU A 8 10.61 -12.20 -8.16
CA GLU A 8 9.84 -12.56 -9.36
C GLU A 8 9.43 -11.28 -10.08
N VAL A 9 9.71 -11.17 -11.39
CA VAL A 9 9.33 -9.99 -12.19
C VAL A 9 8.27 -10.41 -13.19
N ILE A 10 7.11 -9.75 -13.13
CA ILE A 10 6.05 -9.87 -14.13
C ILE A 10 6.00 -8.57 -14.93
N THR A 11 6.09 -8.68 -16.25
CA THR A 11 5.97 -7.53 -17.14
C THR A 11 4.58 -7.49 -17.75
N VAL A 12 3.90 -6.36 -17.62
CA VAL A 12 2.61 -6.08 -18.26
C VAL A 12 2.73 -4.91 -19.23
N ASN A 13 1.71 -4.76 -20.07
CA ASN A 13 1.63 -3.59 -20.96
C ASN A 13 1.58 -2.29 -20.13
N ASP A 14 2.24 -1.23 -20.58
CA ASP A 14 2.20 0.09 -19.94
C ASP A 14 0.76 0.59 -19.68
N GLN A 15 -0.23 0.20 -20.52
CA GLN A 15 -1.65 0.55 -20.34
C GLN A 15 -2.31 -0.15 -19.14
N ASN A 16 -1.73 -1.24 -18.64
CA ASN A 16 -2.30 -2.02 -17.53
C ASN A 16 -1.99 -1.40 -16.17
N PHE A 17 -0.97 -0.54 -16.05
CA PHE A 17 -0.66 0.25 -14.84
C PHE A 17 -1.71 1.33 -14.54
N GLY A 18 -2.90 1.20 -15.11
CA GLY A 18 -3.90 2.23 -15.11
C GLY A 18 -3.38 3.54 -15.71
N SER A 19 -4.22 4.54 -15.61
CA SER A 19 -3.90 5.92 -15.80
C SER A 19 -3.40 6.45 -14.46
N HIS A 20 -2.20 6.06 -13.97
CA HIS A 20 -1.62 6.70 -12.77
C HIS A 20 -1.50 8.24 -12.89
N GLY A 21 -1.56 8.77 -14.12
CA GLY A 21 -1.75 10.20 -14.36
C GLY A 21 -3.13 10.75 -13.96
N GLU A 22 -4.18 9.94 -13.89
CA GLU A 22 -5.49 10.32 -13.35
C GLU A 22 -5.46 10.49 -11.83
N HIS A 23 -4.46 9.94 -11.12
CA HIS A 23 -4.36 10.13 -9.67
C HIS A 23 -4.08 11.60 -9.30
N TRP A 24 -3.64 12.42 -10.27
CA TRP A 24 -3.58 13.87 -10.08
C TRP A 24 -4.95 14.51 -9.79
N ASN A 25 -6.06 13.86 -10.19
CA ASN A 25 -7.41 14.29 -9.82
C ASN A 25 -7.66 14.25 -8.31
N LEU A 26 -6.85 13.51 -7.55
CA LEU A 26 -6.91 13.46 -6.08
C LEU A 26 -6.35 14.73 -5.43
N LEU A 27 -5.55 15.50 -6.17
CA LEU A 27 -4.86 16.70 -5.68
C LEU A 27 -5.41 18.00 -6.30
N THR A 28 -6.05 17.94 -7.47
CA THR A 28 -6.65 19.12 -8.12
C THR A 28 -7.83 18.72 -9.01
N ALA A 29 -8.80 19.62 -9.14
CA ALA A 29 -9.91 19.49 -10.09
C ALA A 29 -9.51 19.83 -11.54
N HIS A 30 -8.30 20.39 -11.76
CA HIS A 30 -7.82 20.87 -13.06
C HIS A 30 -6.41 20.36 -13.38
N PRO A 31 -6.17 19.03 -13.37
CA PRO A 31 -4.84 18.46 -13.53
C PRO A 31 -4.16 18.86 -14.85
N GLU A 32 -4.93 19.08 -15.91
CA GLU A 32 -4.45 19.51 -17.22
C GLU A 32 -3.81 20.90 -17.24
N THR A 33 -4.12 21.74 -16.24
CA THR A 33 -3.54 23.09 -16.12
C THR A 33 -2.62 23.27 -14.93
N ASP A 34 -2.88 22.57 -13.82
CA ASP A 34 -2.11 22.73 -12.58
C ASP A 34 -0.88 21.85 -12.55
N VAL A 35 -0.99 20.58 -12.94
CA VAL A 35 0.13 19.63 -12.90
C VAL A 35 1.30 20.11 -13.75
N PRO A 36 1.14 20.62 -14.99
CA PRO A 36 2.27 21.17 -15.74
C PRO A 36 3.01 22.31 -15.03
N LYS A 37 2.30 23.17 -14.28
CA LYS A 37 2.93 24.23 -13.48
C LYS A 37 3.68 23.64 -12.31
N TRP A 38 3.09 22.68 -11.61
CA TRP A 38 3.69 22.01 -10.46
C TRP A 38 4.96 21.24 -10.85
N LEU A 39 4.95 20.55 -11.99
CA LEU A 39 6.13 19.89 -12.56
C LEU A 39 7.26 20.89 -12.84
N GLY A 40 6.92 22.08 -13.34
CA GLY A 40 7.87 23.17 -13.51
C GLY A 40 8.44 23.67 -12.17
N LEU A 41 7.59 23.92 -11.18
CA LEU A 41 7.98 24.36 -9.84
C LEU A 41 8.88 23.33 -9.13
N ALA A 42 8.64 22.03 -9.33
CA ALA A 42 9.46 20.98 -8.76
C ALA A 42 10.94 21.06 -9.20
N LEU A 43 11.23 21.74 -10.31
CA LEU A 43 12.59 21.94 -10.83
C LEU A 43 13.29 23.17 -10.22
N ASP A 44 12.62 23.97 -9.40
CA ASP A 44 13.24 25.14 -8.73
C ASP A 44 14.18 24.72 -7.58
N ALA A 45 13.88 23.59 -6.93
CA ALA A 45 14.71 22.98 -5.89
C ALA A 45 14.68 21.44 -6.02
N PRO A 46 15.27 20.88 -7.10
CA PRO A 46 15.15 19.47 -7.41
C PRO A 46 16.09 18.63 -6.54
N VAL A 47 15.62 17.44 -6.18
CA VAL A 47 16.35 16.38 -5.51
C VAL A 47 16.40 15.18 -6.45
N MET A 48 17.58 14.59 -6.64
CA MET A 48 17.72 13.30 -7.32
C MET A 48 17.99 12.25 -6.24
N PRO A 49 16.98 11.48 -5.81
CA PRO A 49 17.16 10.51 -4.74
C PRO A 49 18.09 9.37 -5.19
N MET A 50 19.00 8.99 -4.30
CA MET A 50 19.86 7.81 -4.49
C MET A 50 19.15 6.49 -4.17
N GLY A 51 18.03 6.55 -3.44
CA GLY A 51 17.31 5.36 -2.98
C GLY A 51 18.23 4.41 -2.21
N LEU A 52 18.34 3.17 -2.69
CA LEU A 52 19.21 2.13 -2.13
C LEU A 52 20.65 2.16 -2.66
N CYS A 53 20.94 2.96 -3.69
CA CYS A 53 22.26 3.05 -4.32
C CYS A 53 23.25 3.78 -3.41
N GLN A 54 24.46 3.24 -3.29
CA GLN A 54 25.55 3.85 -2.52
C GLN A 54 26.34 4.90 -3.32
N SER A 55 26.27 4.82 -4.65
CA SER A 55 26.94 5.74 -5.58
C SER A 55 26.15 5.90 -6.88
N GLU A 56 26.36 7.00 -7.61
CA GLU A 56 25.63 7.30 -8.85
C GLU A 56 25.84 6.24 -9.94
N ASP A 57 26.99 5.57 -9.95
CA ASP A 57 27.31 4.49 -10.89
C ASP A 57 26.41 3.25 -10.72
N GLU A 58 25.74 3.10 -9.56
CA GLU A 58 24.79 2.03 -9.29
C GLU A 58 23.36 2.35 -9.77
N MET A 59 23.07 3.60 -10.12
CA MET A 59 21.77 4.04 -10.62
C MET A 59 21.59 3.69 -12.11
N ASP A 60 20.33 3.47 -12.53
CA ASP A 60 20.00 3.27 -13.94
C ASP A 60 20.23 4.57 -14.72
N GLN A 61 21.26 4.59 -15.56
CA GLN A 61 21.65 5.76 -16.36
C GLN A 61 20.64 6.10 -17.47
N SER A 62 19.65 5.23 -17.71
CA SER A 62 18.62 5.43 -18.72
C SER A 62 17.49 6.36 -18.25
N PHE A 63 17.38 6.59 -16.94
CA PHE A 63 16.32 7.39 -16.35
C PHE A 63 16.83 8.30 -15.24
N TRP A 64 16.27 9.50 -15.14
CA TRP A 64 16.38 10.34 -13.95
C TRP A 64 15.06 10.34 -13.22
N LEU A 65 15.11 10.06 -11.92
CA LEU A 65 14.04 10.40 -10.98
C LEU A 65 14.36 11.75 -10.38
N ILE A 66 13.50 12.74 -10.65
CA ILE A 66 13.59 14.07 -10.08
C ILE A 66 12.43 14.25 -9.11
N GLN A 67 12.73 14.61 -7.88
CA GLN A 67 11.80 14.90 -6.81
C GLN A 67 11.85 16.37 -6.45
N GLY A 68 10.70 16.99 -6.18
CA GLY A 68 10.73 18.34 -5.63
C GLY A 68 9.36 19.02 -5.53
N PRO A 69 9.35 20.29 -5.10
CA PRO A 69 10.49 21.03 -4.55
C PRO A 69 10.98 20.44 -3.21
N GLN A 70 12.28 20.53 -2.92
CA GLN A 70 12.84 20.06 -1.65
C GLN A 70 12.15 20.70 -0.44
N GLY A 71 11.85 19.89 0.58
CA GLY A 71 11.27 20.36 1.86
C GLY A 71 9.75 20.54 1.84
N GLN A 72 9.07 20.13 0.77
CA GLN A 72 7.60 20.06 0.73
C GLN A 72 7.10 18.75 1.37
N ASN A 73 5.90 18.78 1.96
CA ASN A 73 5.26 17.60 2.54
C ASN A 73 4.79 16.60 1.46
N VAL A 74 4.37 17.12 0.31
CA VAL A 74 4.05 16.32 -0.89
C VAL A 74 5.18 16.53 -1.89
N THR A 75 5.75 15.43 -2.34
CA THR A 75 6.81 15.38 -3.34
C THR A 75 6.21 15.12 -4.71
N ILE A 76 6.60 15.94 -5.69
CA ILE A 76 6.30 15.69 -7.10
C ILE A 76 7.45 14.87 -7.67
N ASN A 77 7.15 13.67 -8.12
CA ASN A 77 8.10 12.75 -8.71
C ASN A 77 8.00 12.82 -10.23
N GLN A 78 9.13 12.96 -10.91
CA GLN A 78 9.22 13.01 -12.37
C GLN A 78 10.25 11.99 -12.84
N ILE A 79 9.82 11.08 -13.71
CA ILE A 79 10.72 10.11 -14.34
C ILE A 79 11.00 10.57 -15.76
N ILE A 80 12.25 10.90 -16.03
CA ILE A 80 12.70 11.43 -17.32
C ILE A 80 13.61 10.40 -17.98
N ALA A 81 13.31 10.01 -19.21
CA ALA A 81 14.22 9.19 -20.02
C ALA A 81 15.44 10.00 -20.43
N VAL A 82 16.61 9.38 -20.36
CA VAL A 82 17.92 10.01 -20.60
C VAL A 82 18.63 9.32 -21.74
N GLU A 83 19.18 10.11 -22.66
CA GLU A 83 20.00 9.61 -23.76
C GLU A 83 21.24 10.49 -23.89
N ASN A 84 22.43 9.89 -23.90
CA ASN A 84 23.72 10.61 -23.93
C ASN A 84 23.83 11.68 -22.82
N GLN A 85 23.39 11.33 -21.60
CA GLN A 85 23.37 12.21 -20.42
C GLN A 85 22.53 13.48 -20.62
N LYS A 86 21.52 13.43 -21.50
CA LYS A 86 20.58 14.54 -21.73
C LYS A 86 19.15 14.07 -21.54
N PRO A 87 18.28 14.91 -20.93
CA PRO A 87 16.87 14.59 -20.78
C PRO A 87 16.23 14.52 -22.16
N ARG A 88 15.53 13.42 -22.45
CA ARG A 88 14.91 13.16 -23.74
C ARG A 88 13.40 13.33 -23.73
N ALA A 89 12.73 12.74 -22.73
CA ALA A 89 11.28 12.80 -22.60
C ALA A 89 10.84 12.53 -21.16
N LEU A 90 9.81 13.23 -20.70
CA LEU A 90 9.07 12.85 -19.49
C LEU A 90 8.33 11.54 -19.77
N LYS A 91 8.55 10.53 -18.92
CA LYS A 91 7.92 9.22 -19.02
C LYS A 91 6.67 9.12 -18.18
N THR A 92 6.75 9.57 -16.93
CA THR A 92 5.62 9.62 -16.01
C THR A 92 5.91 10.62 -14.89
N ALA A 93 4.86 11.07 -14.22
CA ALA A 93 4.97 11.86 -13.01
C ALA A 93 3.83 11.53 -12.06
N PHE A 94 4.11 11.54 -10.77
CA PHE A 94 3.16 11.18 -9.73
C PHE A 94 3.44 11.92 -8.41
N PRO A 95 2.41 12.17 -7.59
CA PRO A 95 2.60 12.68 -6.24
C PRO A 95 3.00 11.56 -5.28
N SER A 96 3.75 11.89 -4.25
CA SER A 96 3.96 11.04 -3.08
C SER A 96 4.14 11.87 -1.83
N PHE A 97 4.04 11.25 -0.67
CA PHE A 97 4.36 11.89 0.61
C PHE A 97 4.94 10.86 1.58
N GLU A 98 5.47 11.32 2.71
CA GLU A 98 6.10 10.44 3.69
C GLU A 98 5.12 10.00 4.79
N SER A 99 5.31 8.76 5.23
CA SER A 99 4.67 8.20 6.41
C SER A 99 5.71 8.06 7.52
N PRO A 100 5.37 8.37 8.78
CA PRO A 100 6.31 8.24 9.88
C PRO A 100 6.53 6.77 10.29
N TYR A 101 5.72 5.85 9.77
CA TYR A 101 5.77 4.44 10.13
C TYR A 101 6.66 3.66 9.18
N GLN A 102 7.58 2.88 9.75
CA GLN A 102 8.53 2.05 9.03
C GLN A 102 8.32 0.59 9.38
N TYR A 103 8.36 -0.27 8.37
CA TYR A 103 8.19 -1.71 8.51
C TYR A 103 9.29 -2.45 7.79
N ASN A 104 9.64 -3.62 8.32
CA ASN A 104 10.47 -4.58 7.61
C ASN A 104 9.61 -5.32 6.58
N ALA A 105 10.02 -5.31 5.32
CA ALA A 105 9.36 -6.08 4.27
C ALA A 105 10.37 -6.79 3.35
N GLN A 106 9.96 -7.93 2.80
CA GLN A 106 10.67 -8.59 1.71
C GLN A 106 9.87 -8.46 0.42
N ILE A 107 10.55 -8.19 -0.70
CA ILE A 107 9.92 -8.08 -2.01
C ILE A 107 9.76 -9.48 -2.58
N GLU A 108 8.52 -9.96 -2.66
CA GLU A 108 8.23 -11.29 -3.22
C GLU A 108 8.15 -11.23 -4.75
N ARG A 109 7.48 -10.19 -5.25
CA ARG A 109 7.20 -9.97 -6.66
C ARG A 109 7.26 -8.49 -7.00
N ILE A 110 7.72 -8.20 -8.21
CA ILE A 110 7.70 -6.90 -8.87
C ILE A 110 6.83 -7.05 -10.11
N ILE A 111 5.72 -6.34 -10.16
CA ILE A 111 4.95 -6.17 -11.39
C ILE A 111 5.42 -4.85 -11.99
N THR A 112 5.87 -4.85 -13.24
CA THR A 112 6.45 -3.69 -13.92
C THR A 112 5.93 -3.58 -15.36
N CYS A 113 6.08 -2.41 -15.96
CA CYS A 113 5.73 -2.16 -17.35
C CYS A 113 6.92 -2.39 -18.31
N ASP A 114 6.67 -2.45 -19.62
CA ASP A 114 7.70 -2.65 -20.65
C ASP A 114 8.75 -1.53 -20.63
N SER A 115 8.33 -0.31 -20.31
CA SER A 115 9.24 0.82 -20.17
C SER A 115 10.07 0.80 -18.88
N ALA A 116 9.78 -0.12 -17.94
CA ALA A 116 10.43 -0.26 -16.64
C ALA A 116 10.50 1.05 -15.84
N THR A 117 9.47 1.90 -15.99
CA THR A 117 9.39 3.21 -15.34
C THR A 117 8.55 3.19 -14.07
N GLN A 118 7.72 2.17 -13.88
CA GLN A 118 6.77 2.07 -12.78
C GLN A 118 6.67 0.60 -12.34
N ALA A 119 6.38 0.39 -11.06
CA ALA A 119 6.15 -0.94 -10.53
C ALA A 119 5.17 -0.95 -9.36
N VAL A 120 4.40 -2.02 -9.28
CA VAL A 120 3.67 -2.44 -8.08
C VAL A 120 4.47 -3.57 -7.42
N LEU A 121 4.78 -3.41 -6.14
CA LEU A 121 5.52 -4.41 -5.37
C LEU A 121 4.56 -5.24 -4.54
N SER A 122 4.79 -6.56 -4.53
CA SER A 122 4.24 -7.45 -3.52
C SER A 122 5.23 -7.51 -2.35
N LEU A 123 4.83 -6.94 -1.22
CA LEU A 123 5.67 -6.74 -0.04
C LEU A 123 5.18 -7.64 1.09
N ARG A 124 5.96 -8.68 1.40
CA ARG A 124 5.71 -9.55 2.54
C ARG A 124 6.24 -8.91 3.81
N LEU A 125 5.34 -8.61 4.75
CA LEU A 125 5.67 -8.00 6.05
C LEU A 125 5.92 -9.08 7.11
N ASN A 126 5.21 -10.20 7.04
CA ASN A 126 5.39 -11.35 7.92
C ASN A 126 4.92 -12.64 7.19
N LYS A 127 4.77 -13.76 7.90
CA LYS A 127 4.38 -15.05 7.28
C LYS A 127 3.01 -15.02 6.57
N ASN A 128 2.08 -14.20 7.06
CA ASN A 128 0.67 -14.20 6.66
C ASN A 128 0.22 -12.86 6.04
N THR A 129 1.00 -11.79 6.19
CA THR A 129 0.68 -10.46 5.68
C THR A 129 1.51 -10.12 4.44
N THR A 130 0.80 -9.84 3.34
CA THR A 130 1.36 -9.23 2.12
C THR A 130 0.57 -7.97 1.77
N VAL A 131 1.29 -6.89 1.45
CA VAL A 131 0.74 -5.61 0.98
C VAL A 131 1.24 -5.35 -0.43
N TYR A 132 0.35 -4.91 -1.31
CA TYR A 132 0.69 -4.44 -2.65
C TYR A 132 0.74 -2.93 -2.66
N ALA A 133 1.80 -2.35 -3.22
CA ALA A 133 1.97 -0.90 -3.23
C ALA A 133 2.79 -0.40 -4.42
N PHE A 134 2.47 0.79 -4.89
CA PHE A 134 3.23 1.51 -5.91
C PHE A 134 4.61 1.90 -5.38
N ASP A 135 5.68 1.54 -6.09
CA ASP A 135 7.03 1.88 -5.66
C ASP A 135 7.48 3.25 -6.18
N ASN A 136 7.51 4.22 -5.27
CA ASN A 136 7.88 5.61 -5.57
C ASN A 136 9.34 5.77 -6.02
N LEU A 137 10.20 4.79 -5.74
CA LEU A 137 11.63 4.84 -6.02
C LEU A 137 12.07 3.76 -7.03
N PHE A 138 11.12 3.09 -7.69
CA PHE A 138 11.39 1.93 -8.55
C PHE A 138 12.47 2.20 -9.60
N SER A 139 12.38 3.33 -10.31
CA SER A 139 13.30 3.69 -11.39
C SER A 139 14.76 3.80 -10.91
N VAL A 140 14.98 4.08 -9.63
CA VAL A 140 16.31 4.14 -8.99
C VAL A 140 16.67 2.79 -8.36
N ASN A 141 15.73 2.18 -7.65
CA ASN A 141 16.00 1.01 -6.81
C ASN A 141 15.97 -0.34 -7.55
N ARG A 142 15.36 -0.42 -8.74
CA ARG A 142 15.11 -1.69 -9.45
C ARG A 142 16.32 -2.61 -9.57
N CYS A 143 17.52 -2.06 -9.74
CA CYS A 143 18.77 -2.84 -9.87
C CYS A 143 19.33 -3.32 -8.54
N GLN A 144 18.81 -2.81 -7.42
CA GLN A 144 19.24 -3.11 -6.05
C GLN A 144 18.37 -4.16 -5.36
N TYR A 145 17.22 -4.50 -5.94
CA TYR A 145 16.29 -5.46 -5.36
C TYR A 145 16.80 -6.91 -5.40
N ASP A 146 16.57 -7.57 -4.28
CA ASP A 146 16.97 -8.92 -3.92
C ASP A 146 15.86 -9.54 -3.07
N LYS A 147 15.45 -10.75 -3.41
CA LYS A 147 14.36 -11.49 -2.78
C LYS A 147 14.67 -11.94 -1.35
N THR A 148 15.95 -12.10 -1.01
CA THR A 148 16.40 -12.54 0.32
C THR A 148 16.62 -11.40 1.29
N GLN A 149 16.66 -10.17 0.78
CA GLN A 149 16.90 -8.97 1.55
C GLN A 149 15.63 -8.45 2.20
N THR A 150 15.75 -8.03 3.45
CA THR A 150 14.73 -7.27 4.16
C THR A 150 14.97 -5.77 3.94
N TYR A 151 13.93 -5.03 3.62
CA TYR A 151 13.98 -3.59 3.39
C TYR A 151 13.16 -2.85 4.44
N GLN A 152 13.56 -1.61 4.74
CA GLN A 152 12.72 -0.69 5.47
C GLN A 152 11.78 0.01 4.51
N VAL A 153 10.48 -0.17 4.72
CA VAL A 153 9.42 0.34 3.86
C VAL A 153 8.48 1.26 4.64
N GLN A 154 8.01 2.32 4.00
CA GLN A 154 6.97 3.20 4.52
C GLN A 154 5.74 3.12 3.63
N PHE A 155 4.56 2.95 4.21
CA PHE A 155 3.29 2.96 3.48
C PHE A 155 2.56 4.29 3.65
N ASN A 156 2.23 4.88 2.52
CA ASN A 156 1.37 6.05 2.42
C ASN A 156 0.29 5.79 1.35
N ALA A 157 -0.82 6.50 1.39
CA ALA A 157 -1.89 6.30 0.43
C ALA A 157 -2.70 7.56 0.17
N TRP A 158 -3.26 7.67 -1.04
CA TRP A 158 -4.23 8.70 -1.40
C TRP A 158 -5.63 8.10 -1.42
N ALA A 159 -6.59 8.77 -0.81
CA ALA A 159 -7.97 8.30 -0.79
C ALA A 159 -8.77 8.77 -2.00
N TYR A 160 -9.35 7.82 -2.74
CA TYR A 160 -10.40 8.10 -3.73
C TYR A 160 -11.72 8.42 -3.04
N GLU A 161 -12.11 7.52 -2.15
CA GLU A 161 -13.39 7.54 -1.47
C GLU A 161 -13.19 7.01 -0.06
N LEU A 162 -13.80 7.68 0.93
CA LEU A 162 -13.83 7.22 2.31
C LEU A 162 -15.24 7.31 2.86
N GLU A 163 -15.59 6.37 3.71
CA GLU A 163 -16.83 6.41 4.49
C GLU A 163 -16.60 5.95 5.92
N SER A 164 -17.40 6.47 6.84
CA SER A 164 -17.44 6.00 8.22
C SER A 164 -18.15 4.65 8.27
N VAL A 165 -17.59 3.72 9.03
CA VAL A 165 -18.22 2.44 9.35
C VAL A 165 -19.17 2.64 10.53
N PRO A 166 -20.49 2.44 10.39
CA PRO A 166 -21.43 2.59 11.49
C PRO A 166 -21.17 1.60 12.62
N ALA A 167 -21.36 2.05 13.86
CA ALA A 167 -21.29 1.17 15.02
C ALA A 167 -22.37 0.08 14.95
N GLY A 168 -21.97 -1.18 15.15
CA GLY A 168 -22.87 -2.32 15.11
C GLY A 168 -23.33 -2.71 13.69
N GLU A 169 -22.62 -2.28 12.64
CA GLU A 169 -22.79 -2.86 11.31
C GLU A 169 -22.48 -4.35 11.39
N THR A 170 -23.52 -5.17 11.17
CA THR A 170 -23.43 -6.62 11.26
C THR A 170 -23.82 -7.27 9.94
N ILE A 171 -23.11 -8.32 9.56
CA ILE A 171 -23.53 -9.21 8.48
C ILE A 171 -24.07 -10.50 9.11
N VAL A 172 -25.20 -10.96 8.61
CA VAL A 172 -25.73 -12.28 8.93
C VAL A 172 -25.13 -13.27 7.93
N VAL A 173 -24.28 -14.15 8.42
CA VAL A 173 -23.73 -15.27 7.66
C VAL A 173 -24.74 -16.40 7.73
N ASP A 174 -25.48 -16.63 6.64
CA ASP A 174 -26.49 -17.68 6.51
C ASP A 174 -26.05 -18.88 5.66
N ASP A 175 -24.86 -18.81 5.04
CA ASP A 175 -24.27 -19.90 4.28
C ASP A 175 -23.82 -21.06 5.21
N PRO A 176 -24.32 -22.30 5.01
CA PRO A 176 -23.99 -23.44 5.87
C PRO A 176 -22.50 -23.77 5.96
N ALA A 177 -21.72 -23.57 4.89
CA ALA A 177 -20.29 -23.85 4.90
C ALA A 177 -19.53 -22.82 5.74
N SER A 178 -19.90 -21.55 5.62
CA SER A 178 -19.34 -20.43 6.40
C SER A 178 -19.73 -20.51 7.88
N ILE A 179 -20.99 -20.88 8.18
CA ILE A 179 -21.45 -21.17 9.55
C ILE A 179 -20.61 -22.31 10.15
N LYS A 180 -20.47 -23.44 9.42
CA LYS A 180 -19.64 -24.57 9.88
C LYS A 180 -18.21 -24.13 10.15
N HIS A 181 -17.60 -23.39 9.22
CA HIS A 181 -16.22 -22.92 9.35
C HIS A 181 -16.04 -22.04 10.58
N HIS A 182 -16.91 -21.05 10.78
CA HIS A 182 -16.85 -20.15 11.93
C HIS A 182 -17.04 -20.89 13.26
N ARG A 183 -18.02 -21.79 13.35
CA ARG A 183 -18.30 -22.57 14.57
C ARG A 183 -17.17 -23.55 14.88
N ALA A 184 -16.64 -24.23 13.85
CA ALA A 184 -15.49 -25.10 13.98
C ALA A 184 -14.26 -24.34 14.48
N LEU A 185 -13.93 -23.20 13.85
CA LEU A 185 -12.81 -22.35 14.23
C LEU A 185 -12.92 -21.90 15.70
N ASN A 186 -14.06 -21.34 16.10
CA ASN A 186 -14.26 -20.89 17.47
C ASN A 186 -14.19 -22.04 18.49
N ALA A 187 -14.77 -23.20 18.17
CA ALA A 187 -14.71 -24.38 19.05
C ALA A 187 -13.26 -24.86 19.22
N ILE A 188 -12.51 -24.99 18.13
CA ILE A 188 -11.11 -25.43 18.14
C ILE A 188 -10.25 -24.42 18.90
N LEU A 189 -10.40 -23.12 18.64
CA LEU A 189 -9.66 -22.08 19.36
C LEU A 189 -10.01 -22.08 20.85
N THR A 190 -11.27 -22.24 21.22
CA THR A 190 -11.69 -22.34 22.63
C THR A 190 -11.07 -23.55 23.32
N GLU A 191 -11.05 -24.71 22.66
CA GLU A 191 -10.44 -25.95 23.17
C GLU A 191 -8.90 -25.83 23.29
N ASN A 192 -8.28 -24.94 22.51
CA ASN A 192 -6.83 -24.71 22.49
C ASN A 192 -6.40 -23.37 23.15
N ASN A 193 -7.21 -22.82 24.06
CA ASN A 193 -6.92 -21.58 24.79
C ASN A 193 -6.59 -20.38 23.88
N GLY A 194 -7.28 -20.26 22.75
CA GLY A 194 -7.09 -19.22 21.75
C GLY A 194 -5.90 -19.44 20.81
N ILE A 195 -5.14 -20.53 20.95
CA ILE A 195 -4.00 -20.84 20.09
C ILE A 195 -4.45 -21.77 18.96
N ALA A 196 -4.27 -21.34 17.71
CA ALA A 196 -4.54 -22.18 16.56
C ALA A 196 -3.54 -23.37 16.48
N PRO A 197 -4.01 -24.62 16.46
CA PRO A 197 -3.15 -25.79 16.29
C PRO A 197 -2.59 -25.89 14.86
N GLU A 198 -1.44 -26.54 14.68
CA GLU A 198 -0.78 -26.64 13.36
C GLU A 198 -1.64 -27.34 12.29
N ASN A 199 -2.52 -28.27 12.70
CA ASN A 199 -3.44 -29.00 11.82
C ASN A 199 -4.86 -28.38 11.79
N LEU A 200 -4.98 -27.07 12.04
CA LEU A 200 -6.26 -26.35 12.12
C LEU A 200 -7.22 -26.66 10.95
N GLN A 201 -6.73 -26.68 9.72
CA GLN A 201 -7.59 -26.89 8.55
C GLN A 201 -8.18 -28.30 8.50
N GLU A 202 -7.41 -29.32 8.91
CA GLU A 202 -7.90 -30.69 9.01
C GLU A 202 -8.98 -30.79 10.09
N LEU A 203 -8.75 -30.18 11.25
CA LEU A 203 -9.70 -30.13 12.35
C LEU A 203 -11.01 -29.42 11.96
N ILE A 204 -10.93 -28.30 11.22
CA ILE A 204 -12.12 -27.59 10.71
C ILE A 204 -12.91 -28.48 9.75
N ASN A 205 -12.22 -29.23 8.88
CA ASN A 205 -12.88 -30.11 7.92
C ASN A 205 -13.61 -31.26 8.63
N GLU A 206 -12.97 -31.87 9.64
CA GLU A 206 -13.50 -32.99 10.44
C GLU A 206 -14.60 -32.58 11.42
N TRP A 207 -14.58 -31.33 11.88
CA TRP A 207 -15.55 -30.82 12.84
C TRP A 207 -16.99 -30.97 12.32
N GLN A 208 -17.91 -31.33 13.21
CA GLN A 208 -19.34 -31.45 12.91
C GLN A 208 -20.17 -30.66 13.93
N PRO A 209 -21.29 -30.05 13.51
CA PRO A 209 -22.23 -29.40 14.42
C PRO A 209 -22.66 -30.36 15.54
N LYS A 210 -22.59 -29.92 16.79
CA LYS A 210 -23.00 -30.73 17.95
C LYS A 210 -24.48 -30.50 18.28
N THR A 211 -25.04 -29.35 17.88
CA THR A 211 -26.41 -28.90 18.17
C THR A 211 -27.09 -28.29 16.95
N GLU A 212 -28.41 -28.06 17.01
CA GLU A 212 -29.13 -27.28 15.98
C GLU A 212 -28.74 -25.79 16.00
N GLU A 213 -28.34 -25.25 17.15
CA GLU A 213 -27.83 -23.87 17.28
C GLU A 213 -26.53 -23.66 16.50
N ASP A 214 -25.69 -24.69 16.39
CA ASP A 214 -24.46 -24.68 15.59
C ASP A 214 -24.72 -24.54 14.08
N GLN A 215 -25.97 -24.66 13.65
CA GLN A 215 -26.40 -24.52 12.25
C GLN A 215 -27.15 -23.20 12.01
N GLN A 216 -27.41 -22.41 13.06
CA GLN A 216 -28.08 -21.13 12.92
C GLN A 216 -27.14 -20.05 12.35
N PRO A 217 -27.69 -19.08 11.60
CA PRO A 217 -26.92 -17.97 11.06
C PRO A 217 -26.09 -17.27 12.14
N VAL A 218 -24.86 -16.90 11.78
CA VAL A 218 -23.96 -16.18 12.68
C VAL A 218 -24.02 -14.70 12.36
N THR A 219 -24.28 -13.88 13.36
CA THR A 219 -24.13 -12.43 13.26
C THR A 219 -22.69 -12.06 13.60
N VAL A 220 -21.97 -11.51 12.63
CA VAL A 220 -20.60 -11.02 12.82
C VAL A 220 -20.64 -9.50 12.84
N ASP A 221 -20.05 -8.89 13.88
CA ASP A 221 -19.86 -7.43 13.96
C ASP A 221 -18.70 -7.02 13.06
N PHE A 222 -19.04 -6.43 11.92
CA PHE A 222 -18.06 -5.92 10.96
C PHE A 222 -17.58 -4.52 11.33
N SER A 223 -18.22 -3.84 12.28
CA SER A 223 -17.90 -2.44 12.60
C SER A 223 -16.52 -2.22 13.23
N LYS A 224 -15.86 -3.30 13.64
CA LYS A 224 -14.50 -3.29 14.22
C LYS A 224 -13.49 -4.13 13.44
N MET A 225 -13.90 -4.67 12.29
CA MET A 225 -13.01 -5.47 11.46
C MET A 225 -11.96 -4.57 10.80
N VAL A 226 -10.72 -5.07 10.76
CA VAL A 226 -9.65 -4.53 9.91
C VAL A 226 -9.55 -5.42 8.69
N ALA A 227 -9.59 -4.83 7.51
CA ALA A 227 -9.56 -5.53 6.24
C ALA A 227 -8.75 -4.75 5.20
N TYR A 228 -8.03 -5.47 4.36
CA TYR A 228 -7.29 -4.94 3.23
C TYR A 228 -7.45 -5.90 2.06
N LEU A 229 -7.91 -5.36 0.93
CA LEU A 229 -8.17 -6.09 -0.31
C LEU A 229 -7.49 -5.33 -1.44
N TYR A 230 -6.49 -5.96 -2.07
CA TYR A 230 -5.79 -5.40 -3.22
C TYR A 230 -6.59 -5.58 -4.51
N GLY A 231 -6.32 -4.74 -5.51
CA GLY A 231 -6.99 -4.80 -6.82
C GLY A 231 -6.83 -6.15 -7.52
N GLU A 232 -7.84 -6.58 -8.27
CA GLU A 232 -7.82 -7.89 -8.95
C GLU A 232 -7.05 -7.85 -10.29
N ASN A 233 -6.82 -6.65 -10.83
CA ASN A 233 -6.14 -6.45 -12.11
C ASN A 233 -4.63 -6.41 -11.91
N LEU A 234 -3.91 -7.23 -12.69
CA LEU A 234 -2.45 -7.25 -12.70
C LEU A 234 -1.87 -5.90 -13.15
N GLY A 235 -1.08 -5.27 -12.29
CA GLY A 235 -0.52 -3.92 -12.46
C GLY A 235 -1.30 -2.81 -11.76
N GLN A 236 -2.41 -3.14 -11.07
CA GLN A 236 -3.25 -2.21 -10.30
C GLN A 236 -3.52 -2.73 -8.88
N GLU A 237 -2.72 -3.67 -8.38
CA GLU A 237 -2.93 -4.23 -7.04
C GLU A 237 -2.68 -3.20 -5.91
N ASP A 238 -2.01 -2.09 -6.23
CA ASP A 238 -1.86 -0.90 -5.39
C ASP A 238 -3.14 -0.04 -5.30
N GLU A 239 -4.13 -0.30 -6.14
CA GLU A 239 -5.49 0.22 -6.01
C GLU A 239 -6.27 -0.71 -5.08
N ALA A 240 -6.37 -0.34 -3.81
CA ALA A 240 -6.85 -1.21 -2.76
C ALA A 240 -8.13 -0.68 -2.10
N TRP A 241 -8.98 -1.60 -1.67
CA TRP A 241 -10.03 -1.33 -0.71
C TRP A 241 -9.53 -1.68 0.69
N PHE A 242 -9.88 -0.86 1.68
CA PHE A 242 -9.53 -1.13 3.07
C PHE A 242 -10.71 -0.82 4.01
N GLN A 243 -10.66 -1.39 5.21
CA GLN A 243 -11.41 -0.96 6.38
C GLN A 243 -10.48 -0.98 7.59
N GLY A 244 -10.44 0.09 8.38
CA GLY A 244 -9.50 0.19 9.49
C GLY A 244 -9.85 1.26 10.51
N ASN A 245 -9.23 1.15 11.68
CA ASN A 245 -9.38 2.11 12.77
C ASN A 245 -8.42 3.30 12.61
N ILE A 246 -8.95 4.52 12.75
CA ILE A 246 -8.14 5.74 12.80
C ILE A 246 -7.45 5.83 14.16
N VAL A 247 -6.12 5.79 14.17
CA VAL A 247 -5.30 5.91 15.38
C VAL A 247 -4.57 7.25 15.48
N GLY A 248 -4.49 7.99 14.36
CA GLY A 248 -3.89 9.32 14.30
C GLY A 248 -4.59 10.21 13.30
N LYS A 249 -4.59 11.52 13.56
CA LYS A 249 -5.11 12.54 12.66
C LYS A 249 -4.21 13.76 12.69
N THR A 250 -3.72 14.17 11.51
CA THR A 250 -2.90 15.36 11.32
C THR A 250 -3.33 16.09 10.05
N SER A 251 -2.65 17.16 9.67
CA SER A 251 -2.83 17.81 8.38
C SER A 251 -1.50 18.19 7.76
N MET A 252 -1.51 18.39 6.44
CA MET A 252 -0.39 18.95 5.69
C MET A 252 -0.91 19.95 4.67
N THR A 253 -0.06 20.86 4.23
CA THR A 253 -0.38 21.79 3.15
C THR A 253 0.43 21.47 1.90
N PHE A 254 -0.22 21.55 0.74
CA PHE A 254 0.44 21.46 -0.56
C PHE A 254 -0.24 22.40 -1.55
N MET A 255 0.55 23.21 -2.27
CA MET A 255 0.08 24.16 -3.28
C MET A 255 -1.08 25.07 -2.82
N GLY A 256 -1.10 25.44 -1.53
CA GLY A 256 -2.13 26.30 -0.93
C GLY A 256 -3.41 25.58 -0.50
N ALA A 257 -3.52 24.27 -0.71
CA ALA A 257 -4.58 23.42 -0.19
C ALA A 257 -4.15 22.72 1.11
N GLU A 258 -5.09 22.55 2.04
CA GLU A 258 -4.92 21.71 3.23
C GLU A 258 -5.43 20.29 2.95
N TYR A 259 -4.65 19.31 3.36
CA TYR A 259 -4.97 17.89 3.29
C TYR A 259 -5.10 17.35 4.70
N THR A 260 -6.15 16.58 4.95
CA THR A 260 -6.27 15.80 6.18
C THR A 260 -5.53 14.48 6.00
N LEU A 261 -4.77 14.12 7.03
CA LEU A 261 -3.99 12.89 7.10
C LEU A 261 -4.54 12.01 8.22
N TYR A 262 -4.89 10.77 7.89
CA TYR A 262 -5.30 9.76 8.85
C TYR A 262 -4.25 8.66 8.93
N ASP A 263 -3.83 8.33 10.14
CA ASP A 263 -3.07 7.13 10.40
C ASP A 263 -4.05 6.02 10.73
N VAL A 264 -4.11 4.99 9.88
CA VAL A 264 -5.14 3.96 9.92
C VAL A 264 -4.54 2.58 10.02
N THR A 265 -5.11 1.75 10.88
CA THR A 265 -4.77 0.33 10.96
C THR A 265 -5.16 -0.37 9.65
N LEU A 266 -4.17 -0.78 8.86
CA LEU A 266 -4.33 -1.49 7.59
C LEU A 266 -4.42 -3.01 7.80
N VAL A 267 -3.57 -3.54 8.69
CA VAL A 267 -3.53 -4.97 9.03
C VAL A 267 -3.43 -5.12 10.53
N LEU A 268 -4.25 -6.00 11.08
CA LEU A 268 -4.29 -6.35 12.49
C LEU A 268 -4.30 -7.87 12.63
N GLU A 269 -3.21 -8.42 13.16
CA GLU A 269 -3.06 -9.86 13.43
C GLU A 269 -2.83 -10.07 14.92
N ASP A 270 -3.33 -11.19 15.46
CA ASP A 270 -3.16 -11.52 16.87
C ASP A 270 -1.68 -11.65 17.24
N ASN A 271 -1.29 -11.02 18.35
CA ASN A 271 0.08 -11.02 18.89
C ASN A 271 1.15 -10.33 18.02
N LEU A 272 0.76 -9.57 17.00
CA LEU A 272 1.67 -8.73 16.22
C LEU A 272 1.30 -7.25 16.30
N PRO A 273 2.28 -6.34 16.20
CA PRO A 273 1.99 -4.92 16.08
C PRO A 273 1.13 -4.65 14.84
N ALA A 274 0.15 -3.76 14.98
CA ALA A 274 -0.67 -3.30 13.88
C ALA A 274 0.20 -2.66 12.78
N ILE A 275 -0.12 -2.97 11.52
CA ILE A 275 0.45 -2.26 10.37
C ILE A 275 -0.44 -1.06 10.10
N LEU A 276 0.15 0.13 10.19
CA LEU A 276 -0.48 1.40 9.91
C LEU A 276 -0.10 1.93 8.52
N VAL A 277 -1.07 2.51 7.83
CA VAL A 277 -0.87 3.32 6.63
C VAL A 277 -1.31 4.75 6.91
N ARG A 278 -0.58 5.73 6.37
CA ARG A 278 -1.02 7.13 6.38
C ARG A 278 -1.80 7.45 5.11
N ILE A 279 -3.05 7.85 5.26
CA ILE A 279 -3.98 8.15 4.16
C ILE A 279 -4.19 9.66 4.09
N ALA A 280 -3.98 10.24 2.91
CA ALA A 280 -4.22 11.65 2.63
C ALA A 280 -5.52 11.86 1.86
N THR A 281 -6.26 12.90 2.22
CA THR A 281 -7.42 13.38 1.44
C THR A 281 -7.54 14.89 1.52
N GLN A 282 -7.89 15.51 0.38
CA GLN A 282 -8.31 16.90 0.31
C GLN A 282 -9.85 17.05 0.29
N ASN A 283 -10.56 15.94 0.13
CA ASN A 283 -12.01 15.98 -0.10
C ASN A 283 -12.74 16.37 1.19
N ASP A 284 -13.53 17.43 1.11
CA ASP A 284 -14.31 17.98 2.22
C ASP A 284 -15.30 16.97 2.83
N LEU A 285 -15.73 15.97 2.06
CA LEU A 285 -16.60 14.88 2.55
C LEU A 285 -15.87 13.95 3.51
N TYR A 286 -14.55 13.85 3.40
CA TYR A 286 -13.74 12.83 4.07
C TYR A 286 -12.82 13.40 5.16
N LYS A 287 -12.81 14.72 5.38
CA LYS A 287 -11.86 15.40 6.30
C LYS A 287 -12.26 15.39 7.78
N ASN A 288 -13.47 14.96 8.11
CA ASN A 288 -14.08 15.14 9.44
C ASN A 288 -14.21 13.86 10.29
N PHE A 289 -13.53 12.77 9.94
CA PHE A 289 -13.49 11.58 10.78
C PHE A 289 -12.63 11.81 12.03
N ASN A 290 -12.89 11.06 13.10
CA ASN A 290 -12.22 11.19 14.40
C ASN A 290 -11.35 9.97 14.72
N ILE A 291 -10.32 10.21 15.54
CA ILE A 291 -9.52 9.12 16.12
C ILE A 291 -10.45 8.17 16.90
N GLY A 292 -10.31 6.87 16.68
CA GLY A 292 -11.14 5.81 17.25
C GLY A 292 -12.29 5.38 16.34
N GLU A 293 -12.64 6.13 15.31
CA GLU A 293 -13.63 5.72 14.31
C GLU A 293 -13.03 4.70 13.34
N TYR A 294 -13.87 3.79 12.85
CA TYR A 294 -13.52 2.93 11.72
C TYR A 294 -13.97 3.60 10.43
N ILE A 295 -13.08 3.60 9.44
CA ILE A 295 -13.38 4.07 8.09
C ILE A 295 -13.05 2.97 7.09
N ARG A 296 -13.71 3.02 5.94
CA ARG A 296 -13.42 2.14 4.80
C ARG A 296 -13.46 2.91 3.49
N GLY A 297 -12.91 2.33 2.44
CA GLY A 297 -12.98 2.91 1.10
C GLY A 297 -11.83 2.50 0.21
N ASN A 298 -11.73 3.18 -0.93
CA ASN A 298 -10.74 2.92 -1.96
C ASN A 298 -9.55 3.88 -1.83
N ILE A 299 -8.35 3.32 -1.89
CA ILE A 299 -7.09 4.04 -1.75
C ILE A 299 -6.09 3.60 -2.80
N TRP A 300 -5.24 4.53 -3.21
CA TRP A 300 -4.01 4.23 -3.94
C TRP A 300 -2.85 4.15 -2.96
N ILE A 301 -2.33 2.96 -2.69
CA ILE A 301 -1.25 2.74 -1.73
C ILE A 301 0.12 2.77 -2.39
N GLN A 302 1.03 3.52 -1.79
CA GLN A 302 2.40 3.71 -2.26
C GLN A 302 3.40 3.28 -1.17
N ALA A 303 4.59 2.87 -1.62
CA ALA A 303 5.71 2.46 -0.80
C ALA A 303 6.94 3.32 -1.09
N ASN A 304 7.63 3.70 -0.02
CA ASN A 304 8.99 4.26 -0.11
C ASN A 304 9.99 3.27 0.48
N ILE A 305 11.07 2.97 -0.25
CA ILE A 305 12.13 2.05 0.17
C ILE A 305 13.49 2.76 0.14
N TYR A 306 13.97 3.20 1.31
CA TYR A 306 15.20 3.98 1.43
C TYR A 306 16.38 3.22 2.02
N ALA A 307 16.15 2.07 2.66
CA ALA A 307 17.22 1.33 3.32
C ALA A 307 17.03 -0.18 3.23
N LYS A 308 18.15 -0.89 3.19
CA LYS A 308 18.22 -2.32 3.49
C LYS A 308 18.31 -2.47 5.00
N ASN A 309 17.48 -3.31 5.61
CA ASN A 309 17.70 -3.67 7.00
C ASN A 309 18.76 -4.79 7.07
N SER A 310 19.80 -4.57 7.86
CA SER A 310 20.92 -5.50 8.03
C SER A 310 20.70 -6.50 9.17
N GLU A 311 19.54 -6.46 9.83
CA GLU A 311 19.18 -7.43 10.86
C GLU A 311 19.05 -8.83 10.25
N THR A 312 20.16 -9.56 10.34
CA THR A 312 20.20 -11.01 10.37
C THR A 312 19.48 -11.43 11.64
N ASN A 313 18.33 -12.10 11.50
CA ASN A 313 17.76 -12.89 12.59
C ASN A 313 18.79 -13.87 13.15
#